data_AF-A0A3D2M7W4-F1
#
_entry.id   AF-A0A3D2M7W4-F1
#
_cell.length_a   1.000
_cell.length_b   1.000
_cell.length_c   1.000
_cell.angle_alpha   90.00
_cell.angle_beta   90.00
_cell.angle_gamma   90.00
#
_symmetry.space_group_name_H-M   'P 1'
#
loop_
_entity.id
_entity.type
_entity.pdbx_description
1 polymer ?
#
loop_
_entity_poly.entity_id
_entity_poly.type
_entity_poly.pdbx_seq_one_letter_code
_entity_poly.pdbx_strand_id
1 'polypeptide(L)'
;MTSTTTAPTPFNRLLLTGAAGGLGKVLRETLRPYAKIIRLSDIAAMAPSAGDIGEVMPCNLADKAAVQALCDGVDAIAHFGGVSV
;
A
#
# COMPACT_ATOMS: atom_id res chain seq x y z
N MET A 1 -12.63 -28.07 -1.02
CA MET A 1 -12.44 -27.79 0.42
C MET A 1 -11.33 -26.77 0.55
N THR A 2 -11.67 -25.49 0.69
CA THR A 2 -10.70 -24.42 0.96
C THR A 2 -10.69 -24.16 2.46
N SER A 3 -9.66 -24.64 3.15
CA SER A 3 -9.45 -24.39 4.57
C SER A 3 -9.16 -22.92 4.81
N THR A 4 -10.10 -22.22 5.43
CA THR A 4 -9.90 -20.89 6.04
C THR A 4 -8.99 -21.05 7.25
N THR A 5 -7.67 -20.91 7.04
CA THR A 5 -6.74 -20.71 8.15
C THR A 5 -6.79 -19.23 8.52
N THR A 6 -7.45 -18.92 9.64
CA THR A 6 -7.37 -17.61 10.32
C THR A 6 -5.95 -17.45 10.89
N ALA A 7 -4.97 -17.22 10.03
CA ALA A 7 -3.71 -16.66 10.48
C ALA A 7 -3.96 -15.18 10.80
N PRO A 8 -3.40 -14.64 11.91
CA PRO A 8 -3.51 -13.21 12.19
C PRO A 8 -2.91 -12.40 11.02
N THR A 9 -3.55 -11.28 10.66
CA THR A 9 -2.98 -10.33 9.69
C THR A 9 -1.59 -9.92 10.18
N PRO A 10 -0.50 -10.21 9.44
CA PRO A 10 0.87 -10.02 9.92
C PRO A 10 1.25 -8.56 10.18
N PHE A 11 0.58 -7.60 9.55
CA PHE A 11 0.87 -6.17 9.69
C PHE A 11 -0.37 -5.39 10.15
N ASN A 12 -0.19 -4.40 11.03
CA ASN A 12 -1.23 -3.42 11.30
C ASN A 12 -1.35 -2.45 10.11
N ARG A 13 -0.22 -1.95 9.59
CA ARG A 13 -0.19 -1.07 8.42
C ARG A 13 0.92 -1.46 7.44
N LEU A 14 0.54 -1.71 6.19
CA LEU A 14 1.45 -1.92 5.08
C LEU A 14 1.39 -0.72 4.12
N LEU A 15 2.54 -0.19 3.72
CA LEU A 15 2.64 0.87 2.71
C LEU A 15 2.93 0.25 1.33
N LEU A 16 2.09 0.55 0.35
CA LEU A 16 2.32 0.26 -1.07
C LEU A 16 2.63 1.57 -1.81
N THR A 17 3.88 1.73 -2.23
CA THR A 17 4.27 2.83 -3.15
C THR A 17 4.16 2.36 -4.60
N GLY A 18 3.98 3.28 -5.54
CA GLY A 18 3.71 2.93 -6.94
C GLY A 18 2.30 2.37 -7.13
N ALA A 19 1.39 2.71 -6.21
CA ALA A 19 0.07 2.11 -6.15
C ALA A 19 -0.72 2.39 -7.44
N ALA A 20 -0.54 3.53 -8.12
CA ALA A 20 -1.27 3.88 -9.36
C ALA A 20 -0.79 3.12 -10.59
N GLY A 21 0.41 2.53 -10.53
CA GLY A 21 1.00 1.73 -11.61
C GLY A 21 0.26 0.42 -11.89
N GLY A 22 0.61 -0.23 -13.00
CA GLY A 22 -0.03 -1.48 -13.43
C GLY A 22 0.04 -2.59 -12.37
N LEU A 23 1.24 -2.85 -11.84
CA LEU A 23 1.42 -3.82 -10.74
C LEU A 23 0.77 -3.32 -9.44
N GLY A 24 0.86 -2.02 -9.15
CA GLY A 24 0.22 -1.41 -7.98
C GLY A 24 -1.28 -1.70 -7.91
N LYS A 25 -2.00 -1.62 -9.04
CA LYS A 25 -3.44 -1.94 -9.11
C LYS A 25 -3.74 -3.39 -8.71
N VAL A 26 -2.87 -4.33 -9.08
CA VAL A 26 -3.02 -5.74 -8.67
C VAL A 26 -2.72 -5.90 -7.17
N LEU A 27 -1.62 -5.30 -6.71
CA LEU A 27 -1.16 -5.42 -5.33
C LEU A 27 -2.11 -4.79 -4.30
N ARG A 28 -2.85 -3.74 -4.66
CA ARG A 28 -3.91 -3.17 -3.81
C ARG A 28 -4.91 -4.21 -3.33
N GLU A 29 -5.23 -5.20 -4.16
CA GLU A 29 -6.20 -6.24 -3.82
C GLU A 29 -5.53 -7.49 -3.24
N THR A 30 -4.37 -7.89 -3.76
CA THR A 30 -3.70 -9.13 -3.30
C THR A 30 -2.99 -8.98 -1.95
N LEU A 31 -2.67 -7.76 -1.53
CA LEU A 31 -2.04 -7.50 -0.22
C LEU A 31 -3.05 -7.42 0.94
N ARG A 32 -4.37 -7.40 0.67
CA ARG A 32 -5.43 -7.30 1.68
C ARG A 32 -5.35 -8.34 2.81
N PRO A 33 -5.01 -9.62 2.56
CA PRO A 33 -4.89 -10.61 3.62
C PRO A 33 -3.72 -10.38 4.58
N TYR A 34 -2.80 -9.47 4.25
CA TYR A 34 -1.56 -9.29 5.00
C TYR A 34 -1.60 -8.10 5.98
N ALA A 35 -2.57 -7.19 5.85
CA ALA A 35 -2.60 -5.98 6.66
C ALA A 35 -4.02 -5.59 7.09
N LYS A 36 -4.15 -4.95 8.25
CA LYS A 36 -5.42 -4.31 8.67
C LYS A 36 -5.68 -3.02 7.87
N ILE A 37 -4.62 -2.29 7.57
CA ILE A 37 -4.64 -1.07 6.75
C ILE A 37 -3.58 -1.18 5.66
N ILE A 38 -3.95 -0.83 4.43
CA ILE A 38 -3.01 -0.64 3.33
C ILE A 38 -2.96 0.86 3.00
N ARG A 39 -1.82 1.49 3.29
CA ARG A 39 -1.53 2.85 2.86
C ARG A 39 -1.07 2.83 1.40
N LEU A 40 -1.79 3.52 0.53
CA LEU A 40 -1.55 3.58 -0.90
C LEU A 40 -0.93 4.92 -1.26
N SER A 41 0.26 4.88 -1.88
CA SER A 41 1.00 6.07 -2.28
C SER A 41 1.47 6.00 -3.72
N ASP A 42 1.33 7.13 -4.40
CA ASP A 42 1.87 7.39 -5.73
C ASP A 42 1.89 8.91 -5.92
N ILE A 43 2.64 9.39 -6.91
CA ILE A 43 2.58 10.80 -7.34
C ILE A 43 1.36 11.05 -8.23
N ALA A 44 0.89 10.02 -8.95
CA ALA A 44 -0.32 10.09 -9.75
C ALA A 44 -1.58 9.94 -8.89
N ALA A 45 -2.66 10.59 -9.32
CA ALA A 45 -3.97 10.46 -8.68
C ALA A 45 -4.50 9.01 -8.77
N MET A 46 -5.19 8.56 -7.72
CA MET A 46 -5.79 7.23 -7.70
C MET A 46 -7.07 7.20 -6.87
N ALA A 47 -7.98 6.31 -7.25
CA ALA A 47 -9.09 5.93 -6.38
C ALA A 47 -8.58 5.08 -5.21
N PRO A 48 -9.29 5.08 -4.06
CA PRO A 48 -9.08 4.10 -2.99
C PRO A 48 -9.20 2.65 -3.50
N SER A 49 -8.61 1.68 -2.80
CA SER A 49 -8.91 0.26 -3.05
C SER A 49 -10.38 -0.04 -2.73
N ALA A 50 -10.92 -1.14 -3.26
CA ALA A 50 -12.29 -1.52 -2.94
C ALA A 50 -12.45 -1.93 -1.46
N GLY A 51 -13.25 -1.20 -0.68
CA GLY A 51 -13.57 -1.50 0.72
C GLY A 51 -12.77 -0.71 1.76
N ASP A 52 -12.91 -1.08 3.03
CA ASP A 52 -12.62 -0.18 4.17
C ASP A 52 -11.17 -0.16 4.65
N ILE A 53 -10.27 -0.92 4.03
CA ILE A 53 -8.88 -1.07 4.50
C ILE A 53 -7.87 -0.19 3.75
N GLY A 54 -8.32 0.55 2.72
CA GLY A 54 -7.45 1.41 1.90
C GLY A 54 -7.35 2.83 2.42
N GLU A 55 -6.13 3.29 2.70
CA GLU A 55 -5.80 4.67 3.10
C GLU A 55 -4.98 5.31 1.98
N VAL A 56 -5.51 6.30 1.25
CA VAL A 56 -4.75 6.97 0.17
C VAL A 56 -3.94 8.13 0.73
N MET A 57 -2.62 8.11 0.53
CA MET A 57 -1.69 9.17 0.92
C MET A 57 -0.73 9.46 -0.23
N PRO A 58 -1.06 10.42 -1.12
CA PRO A 58 -0.18 10.78 -2.24
C PRO A 58 1.17 11.30 -1.74
N CYS A 59 2.24 10.94 -2.43
CA CYS A 59 3.58 11.38 -2.06
C CYS A 59 4.47 11.51 -3.29
N ASN A 60 5.14 12.66 -3.41
CA ASN A 60 6.32 12.77 -4.25
C ASN A 60 7.51 12.16 -3.50
N LEU A 61 8.05 11.05 -3.97
CA LEU A 61 9.15 10.34 -3.31
C LEU A 61 10.49 11.11 -3.32
N ALA A 62 10.60 12.19 -4.10
CA ALA A 62 11.75 13.10 -4.06
C ALA A 62 11.73 14.05 -2.84
N ASP A 63 10.59 14.20 -2.16
CA ASP A 63 10.47 15.00 -0.95
C ASP A 63 10.73 14.15 0.30
N LYS A 64 11.88 14.36 0.93
CA LYS A 64 12.30 13.64 2.14
C LYS A 64 11.30 13.77 3.29
N ALA A 65 10.75 14.97 3.52
CA ALA A 65 9.83 15.20 4.63
C ALA A 65 8.50 14.49 4.37
N ALA A 66 8.02 14.52 3.13
CA ALA A 66 6.83 13.78 2.72
C ALA A 66 7.03 12.26 2.86
N VAL A 67 8.19 11.73 2.46
CA VAL A 67 8.52 10.29 2.63
C VAL A 67 8.60 9.91 4.11
N GLN A 68 9.17 10.77 4.95
CA GLN A 68 9.19 10.52 6.40
C GLN A 68 7.78 10.43 6.99
N ALA A 69 6.88 11.34 6.61
CA ALA A 69 5.48 11.29 7.01
C ALA A 69 4.76 10.05 6.43
N LEU A 70 5.08 9.66 5.19
CA LEU A 70 4.51 8.50 4.52
C LEU A 70 4.85 7.19 5.24
N CYS A 71 6.05 7.09 5.82
CA CYS A 71 6.51 5.93 6.57
C CYS A 71 6.01 5.86 8.02
N ASP A 72 5.39 6.93 8.54
CA ASP A 72 5.00 6.97 9.95
C ASP A 72 3.92 5.91 10.28
N GLY A 73 4.18 5.14 11.34
CA GLY A 73 3.33 4.04 11.78
C GLY A 73 3.18 2.88 10.79
N VAL A 74 4.07 2.72 9.82
CA VAL A 74 4.07 1.61 8.85
C VAL A 74 4.93 0.45 9.38
N ASP A 75 4.40 -0.77 9.37
CA ASP A 75 5.13 -1.98 9.79
C ASP A 75 5.97 -2.59 8.65
N ALA A 76 5.50 -2.43 7.39
CA ALA A 76 6.15 -2.99 6.21
C ALA A 76 5.90 -2.13 4.96
N ILE A 77 6.88 -2.12 4.04
CA ILE A 77 6.82 -1.36 2.78
C ILE A 77 6.94 -2.31 1.58
N ALA A 78 5.94 -2.30 0.71
CA ALA A 78 6.00 -2.82 -0.64
C ALA A 78 6.39 -1.68 -1.60
N HIS A 79 7.66 -1.65 -2.01
CA HIS A 79 8.21 -0.52 -2.76
C HIS A 79 8.24 -0.76 -4.26
N PHE A 80 7.28 -0.17 -4.98
CA PHE A 80 7.19 -0.19 -6.45
C PHE A 80 7.03 1.22 -7.04
N GLY A 81 7.22 2.27 -6.23
CA GLY A 81 7.19 3.65 -6.68
C GLY A 81 8.50 4.08 -7.33
N GLY A 82 8.42 5.03 -8.26
CA GLY A 82 9.57 5.51 -9.03
C GLY A 82 9.33 5.42 -10.53
N VAL A 83 10.40 5.42 -11.31
CA VAL A 83 10.35 5.24 -12.77
C VAL A 83 10.56 3.78 -13.09
N SER A 84 9.60 3.18 -13.79
CA SER A 84 9.71 1.83 -14.36
C SER A 84 9.76 1.93 -15.88
N VAL A 85 10.55 1.04 -16.51
CA VAL A 85 10.59 0.84 -17.96
C VAL A 85 9.55 -0.17 -18.43
#